data_AF-A0A1I5TUK2-F1
#
_entry.id   AF-A0A1I5TUK2-F1
#
_cell.length_a   1.000
_cell.length_b   1.000
_cell.length_c   1.000
_cell.angle_alpha   90.00
_cell.angle_beta   90.00
_cell.angle_gamma   90.00
#
_symmetry.space_group_name_H-M   'P 1'
#
loop_
_entity.id
_entity.type
_entity.pdbx_description
1 polymer ?
#
loop_
_entity_poly.entity_id
_entity_poly.type
_entity_poly.pdbx_seq_one_letter_code
_entity_poly.pdbx_strand_id
1 'polypeptide(L)' 'MPLRYGVETCPDDASILHLKLSEIADNGGRVLNVIWQPEREVINREHMDEVRLPVPAGYVIISEYFE' A
#
# COMPACT_ATOMS: atom_id res chain seq x y z
N MET A 1 11.92 23.42 -2.50
CA MET A 1 11.18 22.53 -1.58
C MET A 1 11.48 21.11 -2.01
N PRO A 2 12.18 20.30 -1.20
CA PRO A 2 12.48 18.92 -1.55
C PRO A 2 11.19 18.08 -1.57
N LEU A 3 11.01 17.28 -2.61
CA LEU A 3 9.89 16.33 -2.71
C LEU A 3 10.21 15.08 -1.90
N ARG A 4 9.26 14.64 -1.06
CA ARG A 4 9.32 13.34 -0.37
C ARG A 4 8.30 12.39 -0.96
N TYR A 5 8.64 11.12 -1.06
CA TYR A 5 7.72 10.09 -1.56
C TYR A 5 7.30 9.15 -0.43
N GLY A 6 6.03 8.76 -0.41
CA GLY A 6 5.47 7.78 0.51
C GLY A 6 5.00 6.54 -0.23
N VAL A 7 5.19 5.37 0.40
CA VAL A 7 4.57 4.11 -0.02
C VAL A 7 3.84 3.53 1.18
N GLU A 8 2.53 3.43 1.07
CA GLU A 8 1.66 2.88 2.11
C GLU A 8 0.90 1.66 1.58
N THR A 9 0.48 0.79 2.49
CA THR A 9 -0.36 -0.35 2.16
C THR A 9 -1.58 -0.38 3.06
N CYS A 10 -2.71 -0.84 2.53
CA CYS A 10 -3.93 -1.06 3.31
C CYS A 10 -4.67 -2.32 2.80
N PRO A 11 -5.49 -2.97 3.65
CA PRO A 11 -6.32 -4.10 3.23
C PRO A 11 -7.35 -3.71 2.16
N ASP A 12 -7.95 -4.71 1.51
CA ASP A 12 -9.04 -4.52 0.55
C ASP A 12 -10.35 -4.11 1.25
N ASP A 13 -10.35 -2.91 1.83
CA ASP A 13 -11.47 -2.28 2.52
C ASP A 13 -11.59 -0.82 2.05
N ALA A 14 -12.71 -0.50 1.40
CA ALA A 14 -12.96 0.81 0.83
C ALA A 14 -12.96 1.94 1.87
N SER A 15 -13.39 1.67 3.10
CA SER A 15 -13.43 2.67 4.18
C SER A 15 -12.02 3.02 4.65
N ILE A 16 -11.16 2.00 4.79
CA ILE A 16 -9.76 2.17 5.18
C ILE A 16 -8.98 2.87 4.07
N LEU A 17 -9.20 2.47 2.81
CA LEU A 17 -8.59 3.15 1.65
C LEU A 17 -8.99 4.63 1.61
N HIS A 18 -10.29 4.93 1.76
CA HIS A 18 -10.76 6.31 1.79
C HIS A 18 -10.10 7.13 2.90
N LEU A 19 -10.01 6.58 4.12
CA LEU A 19 -9.33 7.21 5.24
C LEU A 19 -7.88 7.54 4.90
N LYS A 20 -7.14 6.58 4.34
CA LYS A 20 -5.73 6.76 3.95
C LYS A 20 -5.52 7.83 2.89
N LEU A 21 -6.36 7.85 1.87
CA LEU A 21 -6.28 8.89 0.83
C LEU A 21 -6.63 10.28 1.40
N SER A 22 -7.56 10.34 2.35
CA SER A 22 -7.91 11.59 3.04
C SER A 22 -6.74 12.10 3.90
N GLU A 23 -6.10 11.23 4.67
CA GLU A 23 -4.91 11.57 5.47
C GLU A 23 -3.79 12.16 4.59
N ILE A 24 -3.55 11.59 3.41
CA ILE A 24 -2.54 12.10 2.47
C ILE A 24 -2.91 13.51 2.01
N ALA A 25 -4.18 13.73 1.65
CA ALA A 25 -4.66 15.04 1.20
C ALA A 25 -4.59 16.10 2.33
N ASP A 26 -4.99 15.73 3.55
CA ASP A 26 -4.97 16.62 4.72
C ASP A 26 -3.54 17.03 5.11
N ASN A 27 -2.56 16.16 4.87
CA ASN A 27 -1.14 16.44 5.05
C ASN A 27 -0.52 17.22 3.88
N GLY A 28 -1.32 17.71 2.93
CA GLY A 28 -0.85 18.47 1.77
C GLY A 28 -0.11 17.61 0.73
N GLY A 29 -0.25 16.28 0.80
CA GLY A 29 0.33 15.35 -0.15
C GLY A 29 -0.50 15.22 -1.43
N ARG A 30 0.12 14.66 -2.47
CA ARG A 30 -0.53 14.26 -3.72
C ARG A 30 -0.41 12.76 -3.92
N VAL A 31 -1.53 12.09 -4.16
CA VAL A 31 -1.54 10.68 -4.55
C VAL A 31 -1.10 10.56 -6.01
N LEU A 32 -0.07 9.73 -6.24
CA LEU A 32 0.48 9.46 -7.57
C LEU A 32 -0.15 8.21 -8.18
N ASN A 33 -0.33 7.17 -7.38
CA ASN A 33 -0.92 5.92 -7.84
C ASN A 33 -1.57 5.14 -6.69
N VAL A 34 -2.62 4.38 -7.01
CA VAL A 34 -3.26 3.41 -6.11
C VAL A 34 -3.37 2.10 -6.87
N ILE A 35 -2.63 1.10 -6.42
CA ILE A 35 -2.52 -0.19 -7.09
C ILE A 35 -3.23 -1.23 -6.24
N TRP A 36 -4.36 -1.74 -6.74
CA TRP A 36 -4.98 -2.92 -6.15
C TRP A 36 -4.14 -4.16 -6.42
N GLN A 37 -4.02 -5.01 -5.40
CA GLN A 37 -3.32 -6.28 -5.43
C GLN A 37 -4.33 -7.37 -5.05
N PRO A 38 -4.62 -8.33 -5.93
CA PRO A 38 -5.49 -9.44 -5.60
C PRO A 38 -4.86 -10.35 -4.54
N GLU A 39 -5.68 -11.17 -3.91
CA GLU A 39 -5.23 -12.27 -3.06
C GLU A 39 -4.29 -13.18 -3.85
N ARG A 40 -3.20 -13.61 -3.22
CA ARG A 40 -2.18 -14.45 -3.85
C ARG A 40 -1.47 -15.35 -2.86
N GLU A 41 -0.85 -16.40 -3.35
CA GLU A 41 0.11 -17.19 -2.57
C GLU A 41 1.54 -16.67 -2.84
N VAL A 42 2.34 -16.53 -1.79
CA VAL A 42 3.77 -16.24 -1.90
C VAL A 42 4.58 -17.38 -1.31
N ILE A 43 5.70 -17.71 -1.96
CA ILE A 43 6.62 -18.74 -1.45
C ILE A 43 7.51 -18.08 -0.40
N ASN A 44 7.44 -18.57 0.84
CA ASN A 44 8.37 -18.16 1.88
C ASN A 44 9.70 -18.90 1.70
N ARG A 45 10.69 -18.20 1.13
CA ARG A 45 12.04 -18.76 0.88
C ARG A 45 12.94 -18.77 2.12
N GLU A 46 12.49 -18.26 3.26
CA GLU A 46 13.25 -18.29 4.52
C GLU A 46 13.14 -19.64 5.23
N HIS A 47 12.16 -20.46 4.86
CA HIS A 47 11.98 -21.82 5.37
C HIS A 47 12.50 -22.82 4.33
N MET A 48 13.23 -23.85 4.75
CA MET A 48 13.79 -24.88 3.84
C MET A 48 12.71 -25.69 3.11
N ASP A 49 11.50 -25.73 3.67
CA ASP A 49 10.33 -26.26 3.00
C ASP A 49 9.62 -25.14 2.25
N GLU A 50 9.24 -25.36 0.99
CA GLU A 50 8.50 -24.40 0.15
C GLU A 50 7.09 -24.15 0.69
N VAL A 51 6.98 -23.41 1.79
CA VAL A 51 5.71 -23.05 2.40
C VAL A 51 5.08 -21.92 1.58
N ARG A 52 3.91 -22.21 1.00
CA ARG A 52 3.07 -21.20 0.37
C ARG A 52 2.22 -20.50 1.43
N LEU A 53 2.41 -19.19 1.56
CA LEU A 53 1.65 -18.36 2.49
C LEU A 53 0.60 -17.57 1.71
N PRO A 54 -0.68 -17.64 2.11
CA PRO A 54 -1.71 -16.78 1.54
C PRO A 54 -1.45 -15.33 1.97
N VAL A 55 -1.55 -14.42 1.01
CA VAL A 55 -1.49 -12.97 1.21
C VAL A 55 -2.84 -12.41 0.78
N PRO A 56 -3.57 -11.75 1.70
CA PRO A 56 -4.88 -11.20 1.38
C PRO A 56 -4.77 -10.08 0.34
N ALA A 57 -5.89 -9.81 -0.34
CA ALA A 57 -6.00 -8.67 -1.23
C ALA A 57 -5.79 -7.34 -0.47
N GLY A 58 -5.32 -6.32 -1.19
CA GLY A 58 -5.11 -4.99 -0.62
C GLY A 58 -4.67 -3.97 -1.64
N TYR A 59 -4.35 -2.78 -1.17
CA TYR A 59 -3.90 -1.66 -1.99
C TYR A 59 -2.50 -1.21 -1.60
N VAL A 60 -1.74 -0.81 -2.61
CA VAL A 60 -0.48 -0.06 -2.46
C VAL A 60 -0.74 1.37 -2.92
N ILE A 61 -0.47 2.34 -2.05
CA ILE A 61 -0.67 3.77 -2.31
C ILE A 61 0.70 4.42 -2.43
N ILE A 62 0.93 5.11 -3.54
CA ILE A 62 2.15 5.88 -3.80
C ILE A 62 1.78 7.35 -3.77
N SER A 63 2.46 8.12 -2.93
CA SER A 63 2.21 9.55 -2.74
C SER A 63 3.49 10.37 -2.77
N GLU A 64 3.35 11.67 -2.97
CA GLU A 64 4.40 12.66 -2.76
C GLU A 64 3.93 13.74 -1.77
N TYR A 65 4.87 14.33 -1.05
CA TYR A 65 4.64 15.40 -0.08
C TYR A 65 5.53 16.59 -0.41
N PHE A 66 4.96 17.78 -0.26
CA PHE A 66 5.65 19.06 -0.44
C PHE A 66 6.01 19.60 0.95
N GLU A 67 7.31 19.64 1.29
CA GLU A 67 7.82 20.37 2.47
C GLU A 67 7.94 21.87 2.23
#